data_AF-M4CBS0-F1
#
_entry.id   AF-M4CBS0-F1
#
_cell.length_a   1.000
_cell.length_b   1.000
_cell.length_c   1.000
_cell.angle_alpha   90.00
_cell.angle_beta   90.00
_cell.angle_gamma   90.00
#
_symmetry.space_group_name_H-M   'P 1'
#
loop_
_entity.id
_entity.type
_entity.pdbx_description
1 polymer ?
#
loop_
_entity_poly.entity_id
_entity_poly.type
_entity_poly.pdbx_seq_one_letter_code
_entity_poly.pdbx_strand_id
1 'polypeptide(L)'
;MDLERLEDGSFELVREEFYLGSIINAVVSQAMFLLRERSLQLIRDIPEEIKSIAVFGDQTRTQQLLAEFLLSIIRMACPGEGLPPELVRDMFHSSRWTSPEGLGLSVCRKILKLMNGEVQYIRESERSYFLIILELPVPPLSTASGDMMLMMT
;
A
#
# COMPACT_ATOMS: atom_id res chain seq x y z
N MET A 1 -6.79 -6.42 17.65
CA MET A 1 -5.82 -5.75 16.75
C MET A 1 -5.45 -6.67 15.59
N ASP A 2 -5.03 -6.15 14.45
CA ASP A 2 -4.58 -7.00 13.33
C ASP A 2 -3.38 -7.87 13.67
N LEU A 3 -2.51 -7.37 14.55
CA LEU A 3 -1.38 -8.11 15.10
C LEU A 3 -1.81 -9.39 15.83
N GLU A 4 -2.79 -9.31 16.73
CA GLU A 4 -3.30 -10.47 17.48
C GLU A 4 -3.87 -11.52 16.52
N ARG A 5 -4.65 -11.07 15.54
CA ARG A 5 -5.25 -11.93 14.51
C ARG A 5 -4.21 -12.58 13.60
N LEU A 6 -3.09 -11.88 13.36
CA LEU A 6 -1.95 -12.38 12.59
C LEU A 6 -1.14 -13.43 13.38
N GLU A 7 -1.12 -13.33 14.71
CA GLU A 7 -0.40 -14.26 15.58
C GLU A 7 -1.19 -15.54 15.88
N ASP A 8 -2.50 -15.42 16.04
CA ASP A 8 -3.40 -16.56 16.29
C ASP A 8 -3.89 -17.25 15.00
N GLY A 9 -3.56 -16.71 13.83
CA GLY A 9 -3.93 -17.25 12.52
C GLY A 9 -5.37 -16.98 12.09
N SER A 10 -6.14 -16.19 12.85
CA SER A 10 -7.53 -15.79 12.54
C SER A 10 -7.64 -14.60 11.57
N PHE A 11 -6.52 -14.15 11.02
CA PHE A 11 -6.49 -13.07 10.05
C PHE A 11 -7.01 -13.55 8.70
N GLU A 12 -8.19 -13.04 8.32
CA GLU A 12 -8.82 -13.31 7.03
C GLU A 12 -8.87 -12.02 6.21
N LEU A 13 -8.48 -12.13 4.93
CA LEU A 13 -8.58 -11.06 3.96
C LEU A 13 -10.02 -10.99 3.43
N VAL A 14 -10.61 -9.80 3.45
CA VAL A 14 -11.90 -9.54 2.82
C VAL A 14 -11.65 -9.33 1.34
N ARG A 15 -12.26 -10.15 0.47
CA ARG A 15 -12.10 -9.99 -0.98
C ARG A 15 -13.27 -9.21 -1.56
N GLU A 16 -12.99 -8.01 -2.05
CA GLU A 16 -13.95 -7.12 -2.69
C GLU A 16 -13.36 -6.49 -3.95
N GLU A 17 -14.23 -5.96 -4.80
CA GLU A 17 -13.84 -5.18 -5.98
C GLU A 17 -13.68 -3.71 -5.57
N PHE A 18 -12.55 -3.10 -5.91
CA PHE A 18 -12.32 -1.68 -5.66
C PHE A 18 -11.44 -1.05 -6.74
N TYR A 19 -11.54 0.28 -6.86
CA TYR A 19 -10.69 1.06 -7.77
C TYR A 19 -9.39 1.45 -7.09
N LEU A 20 -8.25 1.13 -7.71
CA LEU A 20 -6.94 1.45 -7.15
C LEU A 20 -6.73 2.97 -7.04
N GLY A 21 -7.25 3.74 -8.01
CA GLY A 21 -7.24 5.20 -7.97
C GLY A 21 -7.94 5.78 -6.74
N SER A 22 -9.04 5.18 -6.28
CA SER A 22 -9.76 5.62 -5.08
C SER A 22 -8.91 5.44 -3.82
N ILE A 23 -8.18 4.32 -3.72
CA ILE A 23 -7.29 4.05 -2.60
C ILE A 23 -6.15 5.05 -2.54
N ILE A 24 -5.48 5.28 -3.67
CA ILE A 24 -4.40 6.26 -3.77
C ILE A 24 -4.91 7.65 -3.35
N ASN A 25 -6.09 8.07 -3.83
CA ASN A 25 -6.67 9.36 -3.45
C ASN A 25 -6.94 9.45 -1.94
N ALA A 26 -7.47 8.38 -1.33
CA ALA A 26 -7.72 8.33 0.11
C ALA A 26 -6.42 8.43 0.91
N VAL A 27 -5.41 7.64 0.55
CA VAL A 27 -4.08 7.63 1.18
C VAL A 27 -3.41 9.00 1.10
N VAL A 28 -3.42 9.62 -0.07
CA VAL A 28 -2.89 10.98 -0.25
C VAL A 28 -3.64 11.98 0.61
N SER A 29 -4.98 11.91 0.64
CA SER A 29 -5.80 12.82 1.44
C SER A 29 -5.50 12.71 2.93
N GLN A 30 -5.26 11.49 3.43
CA GLN A 30 -4.84 11.24 4.82
C GLN A 30 -3.47 11.85 5.10
N ALA A 31 -2.53 11.76 4.15
CA ALA A 31 -1.18 12.31 4.28
C ALA A 31 -1.10 13.84 4.15
N MET A 32 -2.08 14.50 3.52
CA MET A 32 -2.05 15.95 3.23
C MET A 32 -1.84 16.82 4.47
N PHE A 33 -2.41 16.44 5.62
CA PHE A 33 -2.24 17.20 6.86
C PHE A 33 -0.76 17.23 7.27
N LEU A 34 -0.14 16.05 7.34
CA LEU A 34 1.25 15.90 7.77
C LEU A 34 2.23 16.51 6.76
N LEU A 35 1.93 16.41 5.46
CA LEU A 35 2.70 17.07 4.41
C LEU A 35 2.74 18.59 4.59
N ARG A 36 1.58 19.21 4.90
CA ARG A 36 1.49 20.65 5.18
C ARG A 36 2.24 21.02 6.45
N GLU A 37 2.07 20.25 7.52
CA GLU A 37 2.75 20.48 8.80
C GLU A 37 4.28 20.44 8.64
N ARG A 38 4.79 19.53 7.80
CA ARG A 38 6.22 19.38 7.51
C ARG A 38 6.72 20.25 6.35
N SER A 39 5.87 21.04 5.71
CA SER A 39 6.20 21.81 4.49
C SER A 39 6.82 20.97 3.37
N LEU A 40 6.37 19.71 3.23
CA LEU A 40 6.83 18.78 2.19
C LEU A 40 5.90 18.81 0.98
N GLN A 41 6.49 18.65 -0.21
CA GLN A 41 5.74 18.48 -1.45
C GLN A 41 5.60 17.00 -1.80
N LEU A 42 4.38 16.60 -2.14
CA LEU A 42 4.10 15.27 -2.68
C LEU A 42 3.93 15.35 -4.19
N ILE A 43 4.79 14.65 -4.92
CA ILE A 43 4.66 14.48 -6.36
C ILE A 43 3.91 13.17 -6.62
N ARG A 44 2.87 13.24 -7.46
CA ARG A 44 2.07 12.07 -7.86
C ARG A 44 2.28 11.85 -9.35
N ASP A 45 3.00 10.79 -9.69
CA ASP A 45 3.15 10.32 -11.05
C ASP A 45 2.48 8.95 -11.16
N ILE A 46 1.22 8.95 -11.59
CA ILE A 46 0.37 7.75 -11.62
C ILE A 46 -0.29 7.71 -13.01
N PRO A 47 -0.01 6.68 -13.82
CA PRO A 47 -0.63 6.50 -15.13
C PRO A 47 -2.17 6.46 -15.03
N GLU A 48 -2.88 6.99 -16.03
CA GLU A 48 -4.36 7.06 -15.97
C GLU A 48 -5.02 5.69 -15.95
N GLU A 49 -4.40 4.70 -16.60
CA GLU A 49 -4.85 3.31 -16.61
C GLU A 49 -4.95 2.76 -15.19
N ILE A 50 -3.99 3.14 -14.33
CA ILE A 50 -3.94 2.75 -12.91
C ILE A 50 -4.99 3.48 -12.08
N LYS A 51 -5.43 4.67 -12.48
CA LYS A 51 -6.49 5.39 -11.76
C LYS A 51 -7.86 4.77 -12.00
N SER A 52 -8.10 4.23 -13.20
CA SER A 52 -9.36 3.60 -13.59
C SER A 52 -9.42 2.09 -13.39
N ILE A 53 -8.31 1.43 -13.04
CA ILE A 53 -8.28 -0.03 -12.86
C ILE A 53 -9.10 -0.44 -11.63
N ALA A 54 -10.05 -1.35 -11.85
CA ALA A 54 -10.69 -2.12 -10.79
C ALA A 54 -9.88 -3.38 -10.51
N VAL A 55 -9.74 -3.75 -9.25
CA VAL A 55 -8.99 -4.94 -8.81
C VAL A 55 -9.76 -5.66 -7.70
N PHE A 56 -9.54 -6.95 -7.58
CA PHE A 56 -10.01 -7.75 -6.45
C PHE A 56 -8.95 -7.81 -5.37
N GLY A 57 -9.35 -7.57 -4.12
CA GLY A 57 -8.49 -7.72 -2.97
C GLY A 57 -9.17 -7.17 -1.73
N ASP A 58 -8.40 -6.95 -0.67
CA ASP A 58 -8.90 -6.30 0.54
C ASP A 58 -8.64 -4.80 0.45
N GLN A 59 -9.70 -4.02 0.23
CA GLN A 59 -9.61 -2.58 0.05
C GLN A 59 -9.04 -1.92 1.31
N THR A 60 -9.52 -2.34 2.48
CA THR A 60 -9.13 -1.76 3.77
C THR A 60 -7.66 -2.03 4.04
N ARG A 61 -7.19 -3.26 3.82
CA ARG A 61 -5.78 -3.61 4.01
C ARG A 61 -4.87 -2.96 3.00
N THR A 62 -5.29 -2.89 1.74
CA THR A 62 -4.52 -2.19 0.69
C THR A 62 -4.35 -0.72 1.05
N GLN A 63 -5.43 -0.06 1.49
CA GLN A 63 -5.38 1.34 1.92
C GLN A 63 -4.48 1.53 3.15
N GLN A 64 -4.65 0.70 4.19
CA GLN A 64 -3.83 0.77 5.40
C GLN A 64 -2.35 0.58 5.08
N LEU A 65 -2.02 -0.39 4.25
CA LEU A 65 -0.64 -0.69 3.87
C LEU A 65 0.00 0.50 3.15
N LEU A 66 -0.65 1.03 2.12
CA LEU A 66 -0.14 2.17 1.36
C LEU A 66 -0.06 3.45 2.22
N ALA A 67 -1.03 3.66 3.11
CA ALA A 67 -1.01 4.77 4.07
C ALA A 67 0.17 4.68 5.02
N GLU A 68 0.41 3.51 5.62
CA GLU A 68 1.49 3.32 6.59
C GLU A 68 2.86 3.56 5.96
N PHE A 69 3.10 3.04 4.75
CA PHE A 69 4.34 3.29 4.03
C PHE A 69 4.52 4.77 3.69
N LEU A 70 3.49 5.44 3.15
CA LEU A 70 3.57 6.86 2.83
C LEU A 70 3.82 7.71 4.08
N LEU A 71 3.07 7.46 5.15
CA LEU A 71 3.22 8.17 6.42
C LEU A 71 4.59 7.93 7.05
N SER A 72 5.13 6.71 6.97
CA SER A 72 6.46 6.38 7.47
C SER A 72 7.54 7.21 6.77
N ILE A 73 7.45 7.34 5.44
CA ILE A 73 8.34 8.22 4.67
C ILE A 73 8.19 9.66 5.15
N ILE A 74 6.97 10.19 5.24
CA ILE A 74 6.74 11.60 5.61
C ILE A 74 7.19 11.90 7.04
N ARG A 75 6.97 10.97 7.98
CA ARG A 75 7.30 11.15 9.41
C ARG A 75 8.80 11.13 9.65
N MET A 76 9.53 10.27 8.93
CA MET A 76 10.90 9.88 9.29
C MET A 76 11.96 10.19 8.24
N ALA A 77 11.57 10.47 6.99
CA ALA A 77 12.54 10.87 5.99
C ALA A 77 13.02 12.30 6.27
N CYS A 78 14.23 12.42 6.79
CA CYS A 78 15.02 13.64 6.63
C CYS A 78 15.47 13.73 5.15
N PRO A 79 15.42 14.90 4.51
CA PRO A 79 15.91 15.07 3.15
C PRO A 79 17.33 14.49 3.00
N GLY A 80 17.52 13.53 2.08
CA GLY A 80 18.81 12.87 1.81
C GLY A 80 19.21 11.74 2.77
N GLU A 81 18.61 11.64 3.96
CA GLU A 81 19.01 10.63 4.96
C GLU A 81 18.14 9.38 4.98
N GLY A 82 17.01 9.34 4.27
CA GLY A 82 16.12 8.18 4.25
C GLY A 82 15.60 7.78 5.64
N LEU A 83 15.27 6.50 5.82
CA LEU A 83 14.79 5.96 7.09
C LEU A 83 15.95 5.56 8.00
N PRO A 84 15.82 5.70 9.33
CA PRO A 84 16.79 5.19 10.28
C PRO A 84 17.07 3.70 10.06
N PRO A 85 18.34 3.25 10.04
CA PRO A 85 18.69 1.85 9.82
C PRO A 85 18.04 0.88 10.80
N GLU A 86 17.81 1.34 12.04
CA GLU A 86 17.14 0.59 13.10
C GLU A 86 15.69 0.24 12.73
N LEU A 87 14.97 1.19 12.12
CA LEU A 87 13.59 0.97 11.67
C LEU A 87 13.53 -0.01 10.50
N VAL A 88 14.45 0.14 9.54
CA VAL A 88 14.57 -0.80 8.41
C VAL A 88 14.86 -2.20 8.95
N ARG A 89 15.79 -2.32 9.91
CA ARG A 89 16.06 -3.60 10.56
C ARG A 89 14.84 -4.14 11.30
N ASP A 90 14.10 -3.31 12.02
CA ASP A 90 12.89 -3.73 12.74
C ASP A 90 11.81 -4.27 11.79
N MET A 91 11.63 -3.62 10.64
CA MET A 91 10.70 -4.06 9.59
C MET A 91 11.08 -5.44 9.00
N PHE A 92 12.38 -5.71 8.80
CA PHE A 92 12.85 -6.92 8.12
C PHE A 92 13.25 -8.09 9.04
N HIS A 93 13.80 -7.81 10.23
CA HIS A 93 14.53 -8.78 11.03
C HIS A 93 14.05 -8.94 12.47
N SER A 94 13.30 -7.98 13.05
CA SER A 94 13.02 -8.05 14.49
C SER A 94 11.74 -8.82 14.82
N SER A 95 11.87 -9.75 15.77
CA SER A 95 10.75 -10.38 16.51
C SER A 95 10.37 -9.61 17.78
N ARG A 96 11.10 -8.54 18.11
CA ARG A 96 10.86 -7.64 19.24
C ARG A 96 10.71 -6.22 18.71
N TRP A 97 9.49 -5.82 18.41
CA TRP A 97 9.17 -4.48 17.91
C TRP A 97 9.60 -3.42 18.93
N THR A 98 10.68 -2.70 18.64
CA THR A 98 11.26 -1.72 19.58
C THR A 98 10.62 -0.34 19.49
N SER A 99 9.90 -0.04 18.41
CA SER A 99 9.16 1.22 18.21
C SER A 99 7.73 0.97 17.72
N PRO A 100 6.75 1.84 18.07
CA PRO A 100 5.41 1.81 17.49
C PRO A 100 5.41 1.87 15.96
N GLU A 101 6.34 2.63 15.37
CA GLU A 101 6.54 2.76 13.92
C GLU A 101 7.04 1.44 13.30
N GLY A 102 8.01 0.79 13.94
CA GLY A 102 8.51 -0.52 13.51
C GLY A 102 7.44 -1.61 13.60
N LEU A 103 6.55 -1.53 14.59
CA LEU A 103 5.40 -2.42 14.71
C LEU A 103 4.46 -2.28 13.51
N GLY A 104 4.04 -1.06 13.16
CA GLY A 104 3.15 -0.77 12.04
C GLY A 104 3.68 -1.31 10.70
N LEU A 105 4.95 -1.02 10.39
CA LEU A 105 5.61 -1.50 9.18
C LEU A 105 5.76 -3.03 9.15
N SER A 106 6.02 -3.67 10.30
CA SER A 106 6.12 -5.13 10.37
C SER A 106 4.77 -5.82 10.15
N VAL A 107 3.67 -5.25 10.68
CA VAL A 107 2.30 -5.73 10.45
C VAL A 107 1.96 -5.58 8.97
N CYS A 108 2.25 -4.43 8.38
CA CYS A 108 2.04 -4.19 6.95
C CYS A 108 2.80 -5.20 6.10
N ARG A 109 4.07 -5.50 6.43
CA ARG A 109 4.85 -6.54 5.74
C ARG A 109 4.23 -7.93 5.86
N LYS A 110 3.67 -8.31 7.02
CA LYS A 110 2.99 -9.60 7.19
C LYS A 110 1.70 -9.66 6.36
N ILE A 111 0.89 -8.61 6.38
CA ILE A 111 -0.33 -8.49 5.57
C ILE A 111 0.02 -8.57 4.08
N LEU A 112 1.07 -7.87 3.65
CA LEU A 112 1.54 -7.90 2.27
C LEU A 112 1.88 -9.32 1.81
N LYS A 113 2.58 -10.09 2.65
CA LYS A 113 2.89 -11.50 2.36
C LYS A 113 1.65 -12.37 2.24
N LEU A 114 0.61 -12.12 3.04
CA LEU A 114 -0.69 -12.80 2.92
C LEU A 114 -1.42 -12.44 1.62
N MET A 115 -1.18 -11.24 1.10
CA MET A 115 -1.67 -10.77 -0.20
C MET A 115 -0.74 -11.16 -1.37
N ASN A 116 0.15 -12.15 -1.18
CA ASN A 116 1.15 -12.57 -2.18
C ASN A 116 2.06 -11.44 -2.69
N GLY A 117 2.19 -10.36 -1.92
CA GLY A 117 3.03 -9.22 -2.24
C GLY A 117 4.37 -9.23 -1.52
N GLU A 118 5.23 -8.30 -1.92
CA GLU A 118 6.52 -8.07 -1.29
C GLU A 118 6.86 -6.59 -1.20
N VAL A 119 7.71 -6.25 -0.24
CA VAL A 119 8.18 -4.88 -0.04
C VAL A 119 9.70 -4.89 0.13
N GLN A 120 10.35 -3.97 -0.55
CA GLN A 120 11.77 -3.71 -0.44
C GLN A 120 11.98 -2.25 -0.07
N TYR A 121 12.97 -1.99 0.77
CA TYR A 121 13.45 -0.64 1.03
C TYR A 121 14.77 -0.46 0.28
N ILE A 122 14.77 0.46 -0.68
CA ILE A 122 15.96 0.76 -1.48
C ILE A 122 16.42 2.17 -1.14
N ARG A 123 17.72 2.28 -0.87
CA ARG A 123 18.38 3.56 -0.61
C ARG A 123 19.51 3.74 -1.62
N GLU A 124 19.36 4.77 -2.44
CA GLU A 124 20.39 5.34 -3.31
C GLU A 124 21.04 6.55 -2.63
N SER A 125 22.08 7.10 -3.26
CA SER A 125 22.89 8.20 -2.72
C SER A 125 22.06 9.41 -2.26
N GLU A 126 21.03 9.77 -3.04
CA GLU A 126 20.23 10.99 -2.82
C GLU A 126 18.74 10.69 -2.55
N ARG A 127 18.34 9.42 -2.63
CA ARG A 127 16.92 9.04 -2.62
C ARG A 127 16.73 7.73 -1.89
N SER A 128 15.63 7.60 -1.18
CA SER A 128 15.16 6.32 -0.68
C SER A 128 13.71 6.12 -1.02
N TYR A 129 13.35 4.89 -1.38
CA TYR A 129 12.00 4.54 -1.75
C TYR A 129 11.65 3.15 -1.25
N PHE A 130 10.36 2.98 -0.96
CA PHE A 130 9.78 1.65 -0.80
C PHE A 130 9.32 1.16 -2.16
N LEU A 131 9.80 -0.01 -2.57
CA LEU A 131 9.23 -0.75 -3.70
C LEU A 131 8.22 -1.74 -3.13
N ILE A 132 6.94 -1.50 -3.39
CA ILE A 132 5.84 -2.38 -2.98
C ILE A 132 5.31 -3.09 -4.22
N ILE A 133 5.29 -4.40 -4.19
CA ILE A 133 4.76 -5.26 -5.24
C ILE A 133 3.54 -5.98 -4.67
N LEU A 134 2.43 -5.87 -5.40
CA LEU A 134 1.13 -6.44 -5.05
C LEU A 134 0.58 -7.19 -6.25
N GLU A 135 0.19 -8.45 -6.05
CA GLU A 135 -0.51 -9.24 -7.07
C GLU A 135 -2.02 -9.17 -6.83
N LEU A 136 -2.69 -8.27 -7.55
CA LEU A 136 -4.13 -8.08 -7.44
C LEU A 136 -4.84 -8.57 -8.71
N PRO A 137 -5.77 -9.54 -8.62
CA PRO A 137 -6.52 -9.99 -9.78
C PRO A 137 -7.39 -8.87 -10.37
N VAL A 138 -7.29 -8.64 -11.67
CA VAL A 138 -8.14 -7.67 -12.38
C VAL A 138 -9.44 -8.37 -12.80
N PRO A 139 -10.63 -7.78 -12.57
CA PRO A 139 -11.86 -8.30 -13.13
C PRO A 139 -11.75 -8.42 -14.65
N PRO A 140 -12.30 -9.48 -15.26
CA PRO A 140 -12.39 -9.53 -16.71
C PRO A 140 -13.12 -8.28 -17.19
N LEU A 141 -12.54 -7.56 -18.16
CA LEU A 141 -13.23 -6.44 -18.80
C LEU A 141 -14.62 -6.92 -19.21
N SER A 142 -15.68 -6.32 -18.68
CA SER A 142 -17.02 -6.60 -19.14
C SER A 142 -17.09 -6.14 -20.60
N THR A 143 -16.97 -7.09 -21.53
CA THR A 143 -17.32 -6.88 -22.94
C THR A 143 -18.84 -6.79 -23.01
N ALA A 144 -19.40 -5.70 -22.52
CA ALA A 144 -20.83 -5.41 -22.59
C ALA A 144 -21.06 -4.15 -23.44
N SER A 145 -20.75 -4.27 -24.73
CA SER A 145 -21.41 -3.50 -25.80
C SER A 145 -20.99 -4.08 -27.16
N GLY A 146 -21.79 -4.97 -27.75
CA GLY A 146 -21.51 -5.51 -29.08
C GLY A 146 -22.49 -6.55 -29.62
N ASP A 147 -22.76 -7.65 -28.89
CA ASP A 147 -23.31 -8.85 -29.53
C ASP A 147 -24.69 -9.29 -29.02
N MET A 148 -25.58 -8.34 -28.71
CA MET A 148 -26.98 -8.64 -28.40
C MET A 148 -27.98 -8.13 -29.46
N MET A 149 -27.51 -7.76 -30.65
CA MET A 149 -28.34 -7.23 -31.75
C MET A 149 -28.43 -8.12 -33.00
N LEU A 150 -28.15 -9.43 -32.90
CA LEU A 150 -28.17 -10.34 -34.08
C LEU A 150 -28.93 -11.67 -33.89
N MET A 151 -29.86 -11.75 -32.94
CA MET A 151 -30.74 -12.94 -32.78
C MET A 151 -32.24 -12.60 -32.87
N MET A 152 -32.60 -11.59 -33.67
CA MET A 152 -33.99 -11.36 -34.09
C MET A 152 -34.04 -10.93 -35.55
N THR A 153 -34.06 -11.91 -36.46
CA THR A 153 -34.77 -11.87 -37.75
C THR A 153 -35.03 -13.29 -38.21
#